data_AF-A0A976QH09-F1
#
_entry.id   AF-A0A976QH09-F1
#
_cell.length_a   1.000
_cell.length_b   1.000
_cell.length_c   1.000
_cell.angle_alpha   90.00
_cell.angle_beta   90.00
_cell.angle_gamma   90.00
#
_symmetry.space_group_name_H-M   'P 1'
#
loop_
_entity.id
_entity.type
_entity.pdbx_description
1 polymer ?
#
loop_
_entity_poly.entity_id
_entity_poly.type
_entity_poly.pdbx_seq_one_letter_code
_entity_poly.pdbx_strand_id
1 'polypeptide(L)'
;SLSRINERFGTPHNALLVTGLMITLALLLRLEVLVEAASVVLILTNILSCLSVIVLRESRLQNYQPKFRAPLYPWMQIAGIVGFGLLIFEMGLEALLITFILVVGGLFVYWFYGRIRTTREYALLHLIERITAKELTTHSLESELLEIIRERDEIVKDRFDDIIERVTVLDVERSMPLEEFFRRIADAMSPRLDIGADELFRLLVEREKQSSTVLRPDLAIPHIVIPGQHAFDILLARCRGGIFFSEKEPEVRAVFVIMGTKDERNFHLHTLAAIAQIVRDPHFETKWAAARTKEALRDIILLGERRRSPGGKSSSLFT
;
A
#
# COMPACT_ATOMS: atom_id res chain seq x y z
N SER A 1 22.09 25.26 33.89
CA SER A 1 22.62 26.62 33.65
C SER A 1 21.51 27.66 33.61
N LEU A 2 20.43 27.46 32.83
CA LEU A 2 19.28 28.38 32.79
C LEU A 2 18.38 28.36 34.05
N SER A 3 18.33 27.27 34.82
CA SER A 3 17.52 27.17 36.05
C SER A 3 18.21 27.66 37.32
N ARG A 4 19.39 28.30 37.23
CA ARG A 4 20.08 28.82 38.42
C ARG A 4 19.31 30.03 38.95
N ILE A 5 18.76 29.86 40.13
CA ILE A 5 18.02 30.89 40.86
C ILE A 5 19.03 31.76 41.61
N ASN A 6 18.87 33.08 41.56
CA ASN A 6 19.73 34.00 42.28
C ASN A 6 19.47 33.89 43.79
N GLU A 7 20.50 33.62 44.60
CA GLU A 7 20.38 33.41 46.06
C GLU A 7 19.81 34.63 46.82
N ARG A 8 19.89 35.84 46.26
CA ARG A 8 19.42 37.08 46.90
C ARG A 8 17.97 37.45 46.58
N PHE A 9 17.48 37.08 45.39
CA PHE A 9 16.17 37.52 44.87
C PHE A 9 15.21 36.37 44.55
N GLY A 10 15.66 35.11 44.63
CA GLY A 10 14.82 33.95 44.40
C GLY A 10 14.30 33.80 42.96
N THR A 11 14.84 34.56 41.99
CA THR A 11 14.40 34.54 40.59
C THR A 11 15.42 33.94 39.62
N PRO A 12 14.97 33.23 38.57
CA PRO A 12 15.83 32.66 37.52
C PRO A 12 16.20 33.73 36.48
N HIS A 13 17.07 34.66 36.88
CA HIS A 13 17.51 35.81 36.07
C HIS A 13 18.04 35.43 34.67
N ASN A 14 18.78 34.34 34.52
CA ASN A 14 19.29 33.91 33.21
C ASN A 14 18.17 33.47 32.25
N ALA A 15 17.14 32.81 32.76
CA ALA A 15 15.97 32.45 31.97
C ALA A 15 15.19 33.70 31.54
N LEU A 16 14.99 34.66 32.47
CA LEU A 16 14.32 35.93 32.20
C LEU A 16 15.08 36.81 31.20
N LEU A 17 16.41 36.83 31.26
CA LEU A 17 17.23 37.58 30.30
C LEU A 17 17.14 36.99 28.89
N VAL A 18 17.17 35.65 28.78
CA VAL A 18 17.07 34.98 27.48
C VAL A 18 15.68 35.14 26.89
N THR A 19 14.61 34.95 27.68
CA THR A 19 13.24 35.15 27.20
C THR A 19 12.95 36.63 26.91
N GLY A 20 13.42 37.54 27.77
CA GLY A 20 13.33 38.98 27.56
C GLY A 20 14.02 39.41 26.27
N LEU A 21 15.26 38.97 26.05
CA LEU A 21 16.02 39.25 24.83
C LEU A 21 15.32 38.70 23.59
N MET A 22 14.80 37.47 23.65
CA MET A 22 14.01 36.87 22.57
C MET A 22 12.76 37.70 22.22
N ILE A 23 12.02 38.14 23.23
CA ILE A 23 10.82 38.98 23.03
C ILE A 23 11.22 40.35 22.46
N THR A 24 12.27 40.98 22.99
CA THR A 24 12.76 42.27 22.47
C THR A 24 13.22 42.15 21.02
N LEU A 25 13.93 41.08 20.66
CA LEU A 25 14.34 40.81 19.28
C LEU A 25 13.12 40.56 18.38
N ALA A 26 12.11 39.84 18.87
CA ALA A 26 10.87 39.61 18.14
C ALA A 26 10.08 40.91 17.88
N LEU A 27 10.12 41.89 18.79
CA LEU A 27 9.50 43.21 18.60
C LEU A 27 10.19 44.05 17.53
N LEU A 28 11.44 43.74 17.16
CA LEU A 28 12.15 44.41 16.05
C LEU A 28 11.72 43.87 14.67
N LEU A 29 11.03 42.73 14.63
CA LEU A 29 10.46 42.19 13.40
C LEU A 29 9.14 42.91 13.09
N ARG A 30 8.94 43.25 11.82
CA ARG A 30 7.66 43.78 11.37
C ARG A 30 6.61 42.67 11.43
N LEU A 31 5.61 42.85 12.30
CA LEU A 31 4.51 41.88 12.48
C LEU A 31 3.83 41.54 11.14
N GLU A 32 3.68 42.52 10.26
CA GLU A 32 3.11 42.38 8.92
C GLU A 32 3.82 41.30 8.10
N VAL A 33 5.15 41.36 8.00
CA VAL A 33 5.97 40.38 7.25
C VAL A 33 5.86 38.98 7.84
N LEU A 34 5.80 38.88 9.18
CA LEU A 34 5.69 37.58 9.85
C LEU A 34 4.34 36.91 9.57
N VAL A 35 3.24 37.68 9.68
CA VAL A 35 1.89 37.18 9.41
C VAL A 35 1.72 36.86 7.93
N GLU A 36 2.28 37.66 7.04
CA GLU A 36 2.26 37.43 5.60
C GLU A 36 3.01 36.13 5.24
N ALA A 37 4.23 35.95 5.76
CA ALA A 37 5.01 34.73 5.53
C ALA A 37 4.31 33.47 6.03
N ALA A 38 3.73 33.50 7.24
CA ALA A 38 2.99 32.37 7.79
C ALA A 38 1.74 32.05 6.98
N SER A 39 0.98 33.08 6.58
CA SER A 39 -0.21 32.95 5.73
C SER A 39 0.13 32.36 4.36
N VAL A 40 1.22 32.82 3.73
CA VAL A 40 1.69 32.29 2.44
C VAL A 40 1.99 30.80 2.52
N VAL A 41 2.68 30.33 3.57
CA VAL A 41 2.96 28.90 3.76
C VAL A 41 1.66 28.09 3.88
N LEU A 42 0.68 28.58 4.63
CA LEU A 42 -0.62 27.93 4.78
C LEU A 42 -1.39 27.88 3.45
N ILE A 43 -1.48 29.00 2.74
CA ILE A 43 -2.18 29.10 1.46
C ILE A 43 -1.52 28.20 0.41
N LEU A 44 -0.19 28.23 0.31
CA LEU A 44 0.58 27.37 -0.60
C LEU A 44 0.36 25.88 -0.27
N THR A 45 0.35 25.51 1.00
CA THR A 45 0.06 24.12 1.43
C THR A 45 -1.35 23.69 1.01
N ASN A 46 -2.34 24.57 1.12
CA ASN A 46 -3.70 24.28 0.65
C ASN A 46 -3.77 24.13 -0.87
N ILE A 47 -3.08 24.98 -1.65
CA ILE A 47 -2.97 24.85 -3.11
C ILE A 47 -2.35 23.50 -3.47
N LEU A 48 -1.22 23.15 -2.85
CA LEU A 48 -0.52 21.88 -3.09
C LEU A 48 -1.37 20.67 -2.66
N SER A 49 -2.17 20.79 -1.61
CA SER A 49 -3.10 19.75 -1.17
C SER A 49 -4.22 19.54 -2.19
N CYS A 50 -4.86 20.61 -2.68
CA CYS A 50 -5.85 20.52 -3.76
C CYS A 50 -5.24 19.89 -5.02
N LEU A 51 -4.04 20.31 -5.41
CA LEU A 51 -3.31 19.73 -6.54
C LEU A 51 -3.02 18.25 -6.32
N SER A 52 -2.55 17.87 -5.13
CA SER A 52 -2.25 16.48 -4.77
C SER A 52 -3.48 15.58 -4.88
N VAL A 53 -4.66 16.06 -4.45
CA VAL A 53 -5.92 15.30 -4.59
C VAL A 53 -6.27 15.06 -6.06
N ILE A 54 -6.11 16.07 -6.92
CA ILE A 54 -6.35 15.93 -8.37
C ILE A 54 -5.34 14.93 -8.96
N VAL A 55 -4.05 15.13 -8.70
CA VAL A 55 -2.98 14.27 -9.21
C VAL A 55 -3.20 12.82 -8.79
N LEU A 56 -3.45 12.53 -7.50
CA LEU A 56 -3.67 11.16 -7.01
C LEU A 56 -4.89 10.49 -7.68
N ARG A 57 -5.97 11.24 -7.92
CA ARG A 57 -7.19 10.71 -8.56
C ARG A 57 -7.00 10.45 -10.06
N GLU A 58 -6.32 11.35 -10.76
CA GLU A 58 -6.13 11.23 -12.21
C GLU A 58 -4.94 10.33 -12.59
N SER A 59 -4.00 10.08 -11.67
CA SER A 59 -2.81 9.24 -11.91
C SER A 59 -3.10 7.74 -12.02
N ARG A 60 -4.35 7.30 -11.80
CA ARG A 60 -4.77 5.89 -11.90
C ARG A 60 -3.86 4.92 -11.14
N LEU A 61 -3.42 5.32 -9.95
CA LEU A 61 -2.59 4.51 -9.05
C LEU A 61 -3.40 3.32 -8.52
N GLN A 62 -2.81 2.14 -8.49
CA GLN A 62 -3.53 0.90 -8.17
C GLN A 62 -3.87 0.80 -6.68
N ASN A 63 -2.98 1.31 -5.82
CA ASN A 63 -3.15 1.30 -4.38
C ASN A 63 -3.95 2.50 -3.85
N TYR A 64 -4.51 3.36 -4.70
CA TYR A 64 -5.26 4.53 -4.22
C TYR A 64 -6.70 4.16 -3.83
N GLN A 65 -7.00 4.18 -2.52
CA GLN A 65 -8.33 3.90 -1.96
C GLN A 65 -8.91 5.12 -1.22
N PRO A 66 -9.67 6.00 -1.91
CA PRO A 66 -10.25 7.19 -1.28
C PRO A 66 -11.45 6.82 -0.40
N LYS A 67 -11.35 7.07 0.91
CA LYS A 67 -12.49 6.96 1.85
C LYS A 67 -13.52 8.09 1.66
N PHE A 68 -13.06 9.26 1.23
CA PHE A 68 -13.91 10.44 1.02
C PHE A 68 -13.87 10.90 -0.43
N ARG A 69 -15.05 11.21 -0.99
CA ARG A 69 -15.18 11.85 -2.30
C ARG A 69 -15.70 13.26 -2.10
N ALA A 70 -14.88 14.24 -2.46
CA ALA A 70 -15.26 15.65 -2.37
C ALA A 70 -16.47 15.92 -3.27
N PRO A 71 -17.49 16.66 -2.77
CA PRO A 71 -18.60 17.09 -3.61
C PRO A 71 -18.09 18.00 -4.72
N LEU A 72 -18.71 17.92 -5.90
CA LEU A 72 -18.35 18.72 -7.08
C LEU A 72 -16.90 18.54 -7.56
N TYR A 73 -16.23 17.42 -7.23
CA TYR A 73 -14.92 17.10 -7.79
C TYR A 73 -14.98 17.02 -9.33
N PRO A 74 -14.01 17.60 -10.08
CA PRO A 74 -12.81 18.32 -9.62
C PRO A 74 -12.97 19.84 -9.46
N TRP A 75 -14.16 20.39 -9.73
CA TRP A 75 -14.41 21.84 -9.73
C TRP A 75 -14.14 22.50 -8.38
N MET A 76 -14.46 21.83 -7.27
CA MET A 76 -14.17 22.36 -5.94
C MET A 76 -12.66 22.56 -5.72
N GLN A 77 -11.83 21.62 -6.17
CA GLN A 77 -10.38 21.71 -6.04
C GLN A 77 -9.81 22.78 -6.95
N ILE A 78 -10.32 22.91 -8.17
CA ILE A 78 -9.93 23.96 -9.12
C ILE A 78 -10.29 25.34 -8.56
N ALA A 79 -11.50 25.50 -8.03
CA ALA A 79 -11.94 26.74 -7.38
C ALA A 79 -11.05 27.08 -6.16
N GLY A 80 -10.66 26.08 -5.37
CA GLY A 80 -9.69 26.25 -4.28
C GLY A 80 -8.34 26.76 -4.77
N ILE A 81 -7.75 26.11 -5.78
CA ILE A 81 -6.45 26.52 -6.35
C ILE A 81 -6.51 27.95 -6.88
N VAL A 82 -7.54 28.29 -7.66
CA VAL A 82 -7.71 29.63 -8.22
C VAL A 82 -7.96 30.65 -7.12
N GLY A 83 -8.86 30.37 -6.17
CA GLY A 83 -9.19 31.28 -5.07
C GLY A 83 -8.01 31.56 -4.15
N PHE A 84 -7.26 30.53 -3.75
CA PHE A 84 -6.04 30.68 -2.98
C PHE A 84 -4.94 31.41 -3.77
N GLY A 85 -4.83 31.17 -5.07
CA GLY A 85 -3.93 31.91 -5.94
C GLY A 85 -4.27 33.41 -6.02
N LEU A 86 -5.56 33.75 -6.10
CA LEU A 86 -6.03 35.14 -6.06
C LEU A 86 -5.76 35.79 -4.70
N LEU A 87 -5.90 35.06 -3.59
CA LEU A 87 -5.55 35.58 -2.26
C LEU A 87 -4.06 35.94 -2.16
N ILE A 88 -3.15 35.08 -2.66
CA ILE A 88 -1.72 35.41 -2.71
C ILE A 88 -1.48 36.67 -3.57
N PHE A 89 -2.21 36.81 -4.67
CA PHE A 89 -2.09 38.00 -5.53
C PHE A 89 -2.58 39.27 -4.83
N GLU A 90 -3.68 39.20 -4.06
CA GLU A 90 -4.24 40.33 -3.32
C GLU A 90 -3.34 40.77 -2.16
N MET A 91 -2.62 39.84 -1.52
CA MET A 91 -1.64 40.15 -0.47
C MET A 91 -0.47 41.01 -0.98
N GLY A 92 -0.21 41.00 -2.30
CA GLY A 92 0.74 41.89 -2.94
C GLY A 92 2.07 41.23 -3.31
N LEU A 93 3.05 42.06 -3.67
CA LEU A 93 4.31 41.60 -4.25
C LEU A 93 5.20 40.88 -3.22
N GLU A 94 5.11 41.24 -1.93
CA GLU A 94 5.89 40.62 -0.86
C GLU A 94 5.52 39.13 -0.72
N ALA A 95 4.23 38.79 -0.60
CA ALA A 95 3.72 37.42 -0.60
C ALA A 95 4.11 36.61 -1.85
N LEU A 96 4.03 37.22 -3.04
CA LEU A 96 4.42 36.56 -4.29
C LEU A 96 5.92 36.23 -4.31
N LEU A 97 6.77 37.14 -3.82
CA LEU A 97 8.20 36.94 -3.73
C LEU A 97 8.53 35.83 -2.71
N ILE A 98 7.89 35.82 -1.54
CA ILE A 98 8.03 34.75 -0.54
C ILE A 98 7.62 33.41 -1.14
N THR A 99 6.48 33.35 -1.83
CA THR A 99 6.00 32.12 -2.50
C THR A 99 7.02 31.61 -3.51
N PHE A 100 7.56 32.51 -4.35
CA PHE A 100 8.57 32.16 -5.34
C PHE A 100 9.84 31.61 -4.69
N ILE A 101 10.34 32.27 -3.64
CA ILE A 101 11.52 31.81 -2.88
C ILE A 101 11.25 30.43 -2.27
N LEU A 102 10.08 30.19 -1.69
CA LEU A 102 9.74 28.91 -1.08
C LEU A 102 9.67 27.79 -2.13
N VAL A 103 9.05 28.03 -3.28
CA VAL A 103 8.97 27.04 -4.36
C VAL A 103 10.35 26.73 -4.92
N VAL A 104 11.15 27.75 -5.25
CA VAL A 104 12.51 27.57 -5.79
C VAL A 104 13.43 26.93 -4.75
N GLY A 105 13.36 27.37 -3.49
CA GLY A 105 14.12 26.80 -2.39
C GLY A 105 13.75 25.33 -2.14
N GLY A 106 12.46 24.99 -2.17
CA GLY A 106 11.98 23.62 -2.08
C GLY A 106 12.48 22.75 -3.24
N LEU A 107 12.43 23.25 -4.47
CA LEU A 107 12.98 22.57 -5.64
C LEU A 107 14.51 22.39 -5.55
N PHE A 108 15.22 23.39 -5.03
CA PHE A 108 16.67 23.33 -4.84
C PHE A 108 17.04 22.27 -3.79
N VAL A 109 16.34 22.24 -2.65
CA VAL A 109 16.49 21.20 -1.62
C VAL A 109 16.16 19.82 -2.21
N TYR A 110 15.08 19.69 -2.97
CA TYR A 110 14.76 18.45 -3.66
C TYR A 110 15.87 18.04 -4.64
N TRP A 111 16.43 18.95 -5.43
CA TRP A 111 17.44 18.60 -6.44
C TRP A 111 18.80 18.25 -5.83
N PHE A 112 19.28 19.00 -4.84
CA PHE A 112 20.59 18.79 -4.21
C PHE A 112 20.57 17.73 -3.11
N TYR A 113 19.52 17.67 -2.31
CA TYR A 113 19.44 16.76 -1.17
C TYR A 113 18.52 15.57 -1.46
N GLY A 114 17.28 15.86 -1.88
CA GLY A 114 16.25 14.85 -2.11
C GLY A 114 16.66 13.81 -3.14
N ARG A 115 16.93 14.24 -4.38
CA ARG A 115 17.27 13.36 -5.51
C ARG A 115 18.47 12.46 -5.22
N ILE A 116 19.51 13.00 -4.58
CA ILE A 116 20.77 12.27 -4.27
C ILE A 116 20.57 11.24 -3.16
N ARG A 117 19.78 11.57 -2.13
CA ARG A 117 19.56 10.67 -1.00
C ARG A 117 18.57 9.56 -1.33
N THR A 118 17.54 9.91 -2.09
CA THR A 118 16.70 8.96 -2.83
C THR A 118 17.66 7.99 -3.51
N THR A 119 18.55 8.42 -4.44
CA THR A 119 19.50 7.52 -5.16
C THR A 119 20.41 6.61 -4.32
N ARG A 120 20.68 6.88 -3.04
CA ARG A 120 21.54 6.00 -2.21
C ARG A 120 20.82 4.75 -1.72
N GLU A 121 19.52 4.82 -1.45
CA GLU A 121 18.69 3.62 -1.34
C GLU A 121 18.60 2.90 -2.69
N TYR A 122 18.67 3.65 -3.80
CA TYR A 122 18.69 3.08 -5.15
C TYR A 122 20.01 2.41 -5.45
N ALA A 123 21.16 2.73 -4.86
CA ALA A 123 22.40 2.01 -5.15
C ALA A 123 22.38 0.56 -4.64
N LEU A 124 21.72 0.33 -3.49
CA LEU A 124 21.43 -1.02 -2.98
C LEU A 124 20.33 -1.69 -3.81
N LEU A 125 19.27 -0.96 -4.17
CA LEU A 125 18.27 -1.47 -5.11
C LEU A 125 18.88 -1.77 -6.48
N HIS A 126 19.86 -1.02 -6.99
CA HIS A 126 20.46 -1.19 -8.32
C HIS A 126 21.30 -2.47 -8.42
N LEU A 127 21.84 -2.94 -7.29
CA LEU A 127 22.46 -4.26 -7.16
C LEU A 127 21.41 -5.37 -7.21
N ILE A 128 20.21 -5.14 -6.65
CA ILE A 128 19.05 -6.06 -6.72
C ILE A 128 18.36 -5.97 -8.09
N GLU A 129 18.34 -4.80 -8.74
CA GLU A 129 17.74 -4.50 -10.03
C GLU A 129 18.55 -5.09 -11.20
N ARG A 130 19.85 -5.37 -10.98
CA ARG A 130 20.62 -6.22 -11.90
C ARG A 130 20.04 -7.64 -12.01
N ILE A 131 19.16 -8.03 -11.08
CA ILE A 131 18.43 -9.31 -11.08
C ILE A 131 16.97 -9.14 -11.55
N THR A 132 16.36 -7.94 -11.50
CA THR A 132 14.93 -7.73 -11.87
C THR A 132 14.71 -6.40 -12.60
N ALA A 133 14.09 -6.47 -13.77
CA ALA A 133 14.01 -5.40 -14.76
C ALA A 133 13.12 -4.18 -14.40
N LYS A 134 13.70 -2.98 -14.55
CA LYS A 134 13.20 -1.77 -15.25
C LYS A 134 11.70 -1.41 -15.13
N GLU A 135 11.18 -1.17 -13.92
CA GLU A 135 9.82 -0.58 -13.70
C GLU A 135 9.74 0.41 -12.50
N LEU A 136 10.88 0.75 -11.88
CA LEU A 136 10.95 1.19 -10.47
C LEU A 136 10.65 2.66 -10.13
N THR A 137 10.34 3.54 -11.08
CA THR A 137 9.92 4.91 -10.68
C THR A 137 8.47 4.98 -10.20
N THR A 138 7.61 4.06 -10.65
CA THR A 138 6.19 4.02 -10.28
C THR A 138 5.95 3.30 -8.94
N HIS A 139 6.81 2.32 -8.62
CA HIS A 139 6.64 1.48 -7.44
C HIS A 139 6.82 2.21 -6.10
N SER A 140 7.66 3.27 -6.04
CA SER A 140 7.87 4.02 -4.78
C SER A 140 6.54 4.59 -4.25
N LEU A 141 5.83 5.34 -5.09
CA LEU A 141 4.59 5.99 -4.66
C LEU A 141 3.49 4.98 -4.34
N GLU A 142 3.35 3.91 -5.12
CA GLU A 142 2.34 2.88 -4.84
C GLU A 142 2.64 2.11 -3.54
N SER A 143 3.91 1.87 -3.23
CA SER A 143 4.33 1.24 -1.98
C SER A 143 4.19 2.18 -0.77
N GLU A 144 4.50 3.47 -0.93
CA GLU A 144 4.28 4.49 0.12
C GLU A 144 2.78 4.66 0.39
N LEU A 145 1.94 4.68 -0.65
CA LEU A 145 0.49 4.74 -0.49
C LEU A 145 -0.05 3.48 0.20
N LEU A 146 0.50 2.30 -0.10
CA LEU A 146 0.16 1.07 0.60
C LEU A 146 0.46 1.19 2.11
N GLU A 147 1.63 1.71 2.46
CA GLU A 147 2.03 1.94 3.85
C GLU A 147 1.12 2.98 4.54
N ILE A 148 0.84 4.10 3.89
CA ILE A 148 -0.10 5.12 4.38
C ILE A 148 -1.49 4.52 4.63
N ILE A 149 -1.98 3.66 3.75
CA ILE A 149 -3.28 3.00 3.93
C ILE A 149 -3.23 2.02 5.10
N ARG A 150 -2.15 1.25 5.24
CA ARG A 150 -1.96 0.34 6.37
C ARG A 150 -1.98 1.09 7.70
N GLU A 151 -1.28 2.22 7.79
CA GLU A 151 -1.28 3.06 8.99
C GLU A 151 -2.65 3.70 9.24
N ARG A 152 -3.25 4.33 8.22
CA ARG A 152 -4.56 4.99 8.30
C ARG A 152 -5.68 4.05 8.75
N ASP A 153 -5.63 2.80 8.29
CA ASP A 153 -6.66 1.79 8.55
C ASP A 153 -6.30 0.87 9.72
N GLU A 154 -5.21 1.19 10.45
CA GLU A 154 -4.71 0.42 11.58
C GLU A 154 -4.59 -1.09 11.24
N ILE A 155 -4.13 -1.38 10.03
CA ILE A 155 -4.03 -2.74 9.51
C ILE A 155 -2.91 -3.46 10.26
N VAL A 156 -3.29 -4.28 11.24
CA VAL A 156 -2.36 -5.17 11.94
C VAL A 156 -2.04 -6.35 11.02
N LYS A 157 -0.75 -6.46 10.68
CA LYS A 157 -0.22 -7.57 9.88
C LYS A 157 -0.37 -8.89 10.63
N ASP A 158 -0.92 -9.91 9.98
CA ASP A 158 -1.01 -11.27 10.49
C ASP A 158 -0.27 -12.28 9.59
N ARG A 159 -0.26 -13.56 10.00
CA ARG A 159 0.41 -14.64 9.26
C ARG A 159 -0.10 -14.77 7.82
N PHE A 160 -1.37 -14.45 7.54
CA PHE A 160 -1.90 -14.47 6.18
C PHE A 160 -1.23 -13.39 5.33
N ASP A 161 -1.06 -12.17 5.86
CA ASP A 161 -0.37 -11.09 5.16
C ASP A 161 1.10 -11.44 4.88
N ASP A 162 1.80 -12.07 5.83
CA ASP A 162 3.18 -12.55 5.64
C ASP A 162 3.32 -13.55 4.48
N ILE A 163 2.33 -14.43 4.32
CA ILE A 163 2.31 -15.41 3.22
C ILE A 163 2.00 -14.71 1.90
N ILE A 164 1.00 -13.83 1.87
CA ILE A 164 0.61 -13.10 0.65
C ILE A 164 1.76 -12.22 0.12
N GLU A 165 2.54 -11.59 0.98
CA GLU A 165 3.71 -10.79 0.56
C GLU A 165 4.78 -11.64 -0.17
N ARG A 166 4.88 -12.94 0.14
CA ARG A 166 5.88 -13.86 -0.43
C ARG A 166 5.29 -14.86 -1.42
N VAL A 167 4.01 -14.70 -1.74
CA VAL A 167 3.23 -15.64 -2.52
C VAL A 167 3.72 -15.69 -3.96
N THR A 168 3.69 -16.89 -4.54
CA THR A 168 3.88 -17.06 -5.97
C THR A 168 2.65 -16.53 -6.70
N VAL A 169 2.87 -15.65 -7.68
CA VAL A 169 1.81 -15.09 -8.53
C VAL A 169 1.99 -15.56 -9.96
N LEU A 170 1.01 -16.33 -10.45
CA LEU A 170 0.88 -16.71 -11.85
C LEU A 170 -0.07 -15.71 -12.53
N ASP A 171 0.43 -15.00 -13.53
CA ASP A 171 -0.37 -14.08 -14.33
C ASP A 171 -0.27 -14.52 -15.79
N VAL A 172 -1.38 -15.04 -16.32
CA VAL A 172 -1.44 -15.67 -17.64
C VAL A 172 -2.44 -14.95 -18.52
N GLU A 173 -2.04 -14.66 -19.76
CA GLU A 173 -2.89 -13.93 -20.70
C GLU A 173 -3.86 -14.84 -21.45
N ARG A 174 -3.41 -16.03 -21.84
CA ARG A 174 -4.18 -16.95 -22.70
C ARG A 174 -5.15 -17.83 -21.91
N SER A 175 -6.23 -18.23 -22.57
CA SER A 175 -7.13 -19.27 -22.05
C SER A 175 -6.40 -20.62 -21.96
N MET A 176 -6.76 -21.45 -20.98
CA MET A 176 -6.19 -22.79 -20.84
C MET A 176 -7.16 -23.79 -20.19
N PRO A 177 -7.01 -25.09 -20.44
CA PRO A 177 -7.73 -26.13 -19.73
C PRO A 177 -7.23 -26.25 -18.27
N LEU A 178 -8.12 -26.72 -17.39
CA LEU A 178 -7.83 -26.95 -15.98
C LEU A 178 -6.58 -27.81 -15.71
N GLU A 179 -6.36 -28.86 -16.51
CA GLU A 179 -5.21 -29.75 -16.35
C GLU A 179 -3.88 -29.04 -16.67
N GLU A 180 -3.83 -28.20 -17.71
CA GLU A 180 -2.65 -27.37 -17.98
C GLU A 180 -2.40 -26.38 -16.83
N PHE A 181 -3.47 -25.79 -16.30
CA PHE A 181 -3.39 -24.87 -15.17
C PHE A 181 -2.83 -25.53 -13.91
N PHE A 182 -3.34 -26.69 -13.52
CA PHE A 182 -2.82 -27.44 -12.37
C PHE A 182 -1.39 -27.91 -12.57
N ARG A 183 -0.98 -28.24 -13.82
CA ARG A 183 0.41 -28.57 -14.11
C ARG A 183 1.35 -27.40 -13.83
N ARG A 184 0.98 -26.19 -14.30
CA ARG A 184 1.74 -24.96 -14.04
C ARG A 184 1.85 -24.63 -12.55
N ILE A 185 0.78 -24.83 -11.79
CA ILE A 185 0.79 -24.67 -10.33
C ILE A 185 1.79 -25.64 -9.70
N ALA A 186 1.73 -26.91 -10.10
CA ALA A 186 2.59 -27.93 -9.54
C ALA A 186 4.08 -27.65 -9.81
N ASP A 187 4.42 -27.26 -11.04
CA ASP A 187 5.79 -26.90 -11.42
C ASP A 187 6.29 -25.67 -10.65
N ALA A 188 5.43 -24.68 -10.43
CA ALA A 188 5.78 -23.45 -9.70
C ALA A 188 5.92 -23.65 -8.18
N MET A 189 5.18 -24.60 -7.60
CA MET A 189 5.11 -24.81 -6.15
C MET A 189 5.98 -25.97 -5.65
N SER A 190 6.33 -26.92 -6.52
CA SER A 190 7.19 -28.07 -6.16
C SER A 190 8.49 -27.66 -5.45
N PRO A 191 9.24 -26.63 -5.89
CA PRO A 191 10.47 -26.20 -5.20
C PRO A 191 10.24 -25.61 -3.80
N ARG A 192 9.00 -25.20 -3.47
CA ARG A 192 8.65 -24.53 -2.21
C ARG A 192 8.07 -25.48 -1.17
N LEU A 193 7.44 -26.57 -1.62
CA LEU A 193 6.68 -27.49 -0.77
C LEU A 193 7.37 -28.83 -0.52
N ASP A 194 8.60 -29.03 -1.01
CA ASP A 194 9.35 -30.30 -0.91
C ASP A 194 8.55 -31.53 -1.39
N ILE A 195 7.73 -31.31 -2.43
CA ILE A 195 6.86 -32.34 -3.06
C ILE A 195 7.12 -32.30 -4.56
N GLY A 196 7.22 -33.48 -5.18
CA GLY A 196 7.40 -33.58 -6.63
C GLY A 196 6.20 -33.01 -7.40
N ALA A 197 6.46 -32.30 -8.51
CA ALA A 197 5.41 -31.67 -9.32
C ALA A 197 4.34 -32.68 -9.79
N ASP A 198 4.71 -33.93 -10.13
CA ASP A 198 3.74 -34.95 -10.52
C ASP A 198 2.79 -35.38 -9.39
N GLU A 199 3.30 -35.45 -8.15
CA GLU A 199 2.48 -35.75 -6.98
C GLU A 199 1.55 -34.59 -6.65
N LEU A 200 2.07 -33.37 -6.67
CA LEU A 200 1.28 -32.16 -6.42
C LEU A 200 0.16 -31.97 -7.46
N PHE A 201 0.46 -32.20 -8.74
CA PHE A 201 -0.52 -32.22 -9.81
C PHE A 201 -1.63 -33.26 -9.57
N ARG A 202 -1.23 -34.49 -9.19
CA ARG A 202 -2.19 -35.57 -8.90
C ARG A 202 -3.14 -35.18 -7.76
N LEU A 203 -2.60 -34.63 -6.66
CA LEU A 203 -3.41 -34.18 -5.52
C LEU A 203 -4.43 -33.10 -5.91
N LEU A 204 -4.04 -32.12 -6.74
CA LEU A 204 -4.94 -31.07 -7.24
C LEU A 204 -6.08 -31.65 -8.08
N VAL A 205 -5.76 -32.53 -9.04
CA VAL A 205 -6.74 -33.17 -9.93
C VAL A 205 -7.71 -34.06 -9.14
N GLU A 206 -7.19 -34.90 -8.24
CA GLU A 206 -8.02 -35.78 -7.40
C GLU A 206 -8.98 -34.98 -6.52
N ARG A 207 -8.50 -33.87 -5.95
CA ARG A 207 -9.34 -33.00 -5.14
C ARG A 207 -10.46 -32.35 -5.94
N GLU A 208 -10.17 -31.83 -7.13
CA GLU A 208 -11.18 -31.17 -7.96
C GLU A 208 -12.25 -32.17 -8.44
N LYS A 209 -11.86 -33.41 -8.75
CA LYS A 209 -12.78 -34.49 -9.15
C LYS A 209 -13.80 -34.85 -8.07
N GLN A 210 -13.46 -34.72 -6.79
CA GLN A 210 -14.40 -34.98 -5.69
C GLN A 210 -15.52 -33.94 -5.65
N SER A 211 -15.18 -32.68 -5.85
CA SER A 211 -16.13 -31.57 -5.85
C SER A 211 -15.46 -30.33 -6.42
N SER A 212 -16.17 -29.62 -7.30
CA SER A 212 -15.72 -28.36 -7.90
C SER A 212 -15.32 -27.36 -6.81
N THR A 213 -14.20 -26.69 -7.02
CA THR A 213 -13.69 -25.64 -6.12
C THR A 213 -14.00 -24.25 -6.64
N VAL A 214 -14.84 -24.14 -7.68
CA VAL A 214 -15.34 -22.87 -8.19
C VAL A 214 -16.36 -22.29 -7.21
N LEU A 215 -16.10 -21.08 -6.74
CA LEU A 215 -16.98 -20.37 -5.80
C LEU A 215 -17.96 -19.46 -6.53
N ARG A 216 -17.53 -18.85 -7.64
CA ARG A 216 -18.31 -18.01 -8.55
C ARG A 216 -17.83 -18.24 -9.99
N PRO A 217 -18.63 -17.91 -11.02
CA PRO A 217 -18.26 -18.18 -12.43
C PRO A 217 -16.87 -17.70 -12.86
N ASP A 218 -16.34 -16.67 -12.20
CA ASP A 218 -15.06 -16.02 -12.49
C ASP A 218 -13.94 -16.37 -11.47
N LEU A 219 -14.26 -17.11 -10.41
CA LEU A 219 -13.42 -17.29 -9.23
C LEU A 219 -13.43 -18.73 -8.68
N ALA A 220 -12.24 -19.32 -8.51
CA ALA A 220 -12.07 -20.62 -7.84
C ALA A 220 -11.08 -20.56 -6.67
N ILE A 221 -11.27 -21.47 -5.70
CA ILE A 221 -10.38 -21.64 -4.55
C ILE A 221 -9.98 -23.12 -4.38
N PRO A 222 -9.17 -23.68 -5.30
CA PRO A 222 -8.65 -25.03 -5.17
C PRO A 222 -7.84 -25.17 -3.89
N HIS A 223 -8.07 -26.23 -3.12
CA HIS A 223 -7.39 -26.41 -1.84
C HIS A 223 -7.09 -27.87 -1.56
N ILE A 224 -5.85 -28.18 -1.21
CA ILE A 224 -5.38 -29.54 -0.98
C ILE A 224 -4.64 -29.68 0.34
N VAL A 225 -4.72 -30.88 0.91
CA VAL A 225 -3.88 -31.29 2.04
C VAL A 225 -2.67 -32.00 1.47
N ILE A 226 -1.48 -31.51 1.81
CA ILE A 226 -0.22 -32.10 1.36
C ILE A 226 0.42 -32.95 2.47
N PRO A 227 1.23 -33.97 2.12
CA PRO A 227 2.04 -34.70 3.08
C PRO A 227 3.12 -33.79 3.70
N GLY A 228 3.60 -34.14 4.90
CA GLY A 228 4.58 -33.35 5.65
C GLY A 228 4.02 -32.79 6.96
N GLN A 229 4.74 -31.83 7.54
CA GLN A 229 4.35 -31.12 8.76
C GLN A 229 4.70 -29.64 8.65
N HIS A 230 3.90 -28.77 9.29
CA HIS A 230 4.15 -27.33 9.39
C HIS A 230 4.36 -26.60 8.05
N ALA A 231 3.79 -27.12 6.96
CA ALA A 231 3.88 -26.49 5.65
C ALA A 231 2.52 -25.91 5.26
N PHE A 232 2.52 -24.64 4.86
CA PHE A 232 1.35 -23.94 4.36
C PHE A 232 1.79 -22.86 3.39
N ASP A 233 1.24 -22.88 2.17
CA ASP A 233 1.52 -21.86 1.17
C ASP A 233 0.27 -21.59 0.31
N ILE A 234 0.25 -20.41 -0.29
CA ILE A 234 -0.81 -19.97 -1.19
C ILE A 234 -0.18 -19.73 -2.57
N LEU A 235 -0.96 -19.90 -3.63
CA LEU A 235 -0.62 -19.39 -4.95
C LEU A 235 -1.77 -18.52 -5.45
N LEU A 236 -1.44 -17.32 -5.91
CA LEU A 236 -2.38 -16.43 -6.58
C LEU A 236 -2.26 -16.64 -8.08
N ALA A 237 -3.39 -16.87 -8.75
CA ALA A 237 -3.42 -17.01 -10.19
C ALA A 237 -4.45 -16.08 -10.82
N ARG A 238 -4.00 -15.32 -11.82
CA ARG A 238 -4.88 -14.61 -12.75
C ARG A 238 -4.74 -15.20 -14.13
N CYS A 239 -5.86 -15.54 -14.76
CA CYS A 239 -5.92 -15.97 -16.15
C CYS A 239 -6.85 -15.04 -16.93
N ARG A 240 -6.30 -14.11 -17.73
CA ARG A 240 -7.10 -13.11 -18.46
C ARG A 240 -8.01 -13.76 -19.50
N GLY A 241 -7.54 -14.81 -20.17
CA GLY A 241 -8.32 -15.58 -21.13
C GLY A 241 -9.24 -16.64 -20.52
N GLY A 242 -9.28 -16.77 -19.19
CA GLY A 242 -10.12 -17.74 -18.49
C GLY A 242 -9.56 -19.16 -18.45
N ILE A 243 -9.79 -19.85 -17.34
CA ILE A 243 -9.49 -21.26 -17.16
C ILE A 243 -10.80 -22.03 -17.31
N PHE A 244 -10.80 -23.03 -18.18
CA PHE A 244 -11.95 -23.89 -18.40
C PHE A 244 -12.03 -24.93 -17.28
N PHE A 245 -12.92 -24.73 -16.30
CA PHE A 245 -13.19 -25.69 -15.22
C PHE A 245 -14.25 -26.70 -15.63
N SER A 246 -15.37 -26.23 -16.18
CA SER A 246 -16.48 -27.07 -16.64
C SER A 246 -17.33 -26.32 -17.68
N GLU A 247 -18.33 -26.98 -18.28
CA GLU A 247 -19.29 -26.30 -19.18
C GLU A 247 -20.08 -25.19 -18.47
N LYS A 248 -20.28 -25.28 -17.16
CA LYS A 248 -20.97 -24.26 -16.36
C LYS A 248 -20.05 -23.09 -15.98
N GLU A 249 -18.74 -23.35 -15.89
CA GLU A 249 -17.73 -22.37 -15.50
C GLU A 249 -16.56 -22.38 -16.51
N PRO A 250 -16.80 -21.85 -17.74
CA PRO A 250 -15.83 -21.94 -18.83
C PRO A 250 -14.68 -20.92 -18.74
N GLU A 251 -14.83 -19.86 -17.93
CA GLU A 251 -13.92 -18.72 -17.91
C GLU A 251 -13.57 -18.25 -16.49
N VAL A 252 -12.99 -19.13 -15.66
CA VAL A 252 -12.49 -18.72 -14.34
C VAL A 252 -11.23 -17.88 -14.48
N ARG A 253 -11.22 -16.65 -13.97
CA ARG A 253 -10.13 -15.67 -14.17
C ARG A 253 -9.31 -15.39 -12.92
N ALA A 254 -9.88 -15.58 -11.74
CA ALA A 254 -9.20 -15.46 -10.45
C ALA A 254 -9.15 -16.83 -9.77
N VAL A 255 -7.96 -17.25 -9.35
CA VAL A 255 -7.79 -18.52 -8.65
C VAL A 255 -6.87 -18.37 -7.46
N PHE A 256 -7.29 -18.89 -6.32
CA PHE A 256 -6.53 -18.92 -5.08
C PHE A 256 -6.26 -20.35 -4.68
N VAL A 257 -5.04 -20.84 -4.92
CA VAL A 257 -4.70 -22.22 -4.58
C VAL A 257 -4.13 -22.26 -3.16
N ILE A 258 -4.74 -23.06 -2.29
CA ILE A 258 -4.30 -23.21 -0.90
C ILE A 258 -3.72 -24.61 -0.72
N MET A 259 -2.47 -24.69 -0.25
CA MET A 259 -1.79 -25.95 0.02
C MET A 259 -1.32 -25.93 1.46
N GLY A 260 -1.65 -26.97 2.23
CA GLY A 260 -1.18 -27.05 3.60
C GLY A 260 -1.20 -28.46 4.18
N THR A 261 -0.36 -28.71 5.18
CA THR A 261 -0.31 -29.98 5.88
C THR A 261 -1.50 -30.13 6.82
N LYS A 262 -1.79 -31.37 7.24
CA LYS A 262 -2.98 -31.68 8.03
C LYS A 262 -3.01 -30.96 9.40
N ASP A 263 -1.84 -30.71 9.98
CA ASP A 263 -1.67 -29.96 11.23
C ASP A 263 -2.02 -28.47 11.11
N GLU A 264 -2.00 -27.91 9.90
CA GLU A 264 -2.30 -26.50 9.61
C GLU A 264 -3.80 -26.24 9.33
N ARG A 265 -4.68 -27.22 9.64
CA ARG A 265 -6.12 -27.16 9.32
C ARG A 265 -6.81 -25.89 9.83
N ASN A 266 -6.49 -25.44 11.04
CA ASN A 266 -7.10 -24.24 11.61
C ASN A 266 -6.74 -22.99 10.81
N PHE A 267 -5.47 -22.87 10.42
CA PHE A 267 -5.00 -21.77 9.60
C PHE A 267 -5.52 -21.86 8.16
N HIS A 268 -5.71 -23.07 7.64
CA HIS A 268 -6.36 -23.32 6.36
C HIS A 268 -7.78 -22.75 6.31
N LEU A 269 -8.60 -23.04 7.33
CA LEU A 269 -9.96 -22.51 7.43
C LEU A 269 -9.98 -20.99 7.60
N HIS A 270 -9.05 -20.45 8.40
CA HIS A 270 -8.89 -19.00 8.54
C HIS A 270 -8.55 -18.33 7.20
N THR A 271 -7.67 -18.94 6.41
CA THR A 271 -7.26 -18.47 5.08
C THR A 271 -8.42 -18.49 4.09
N LEU A 272 -9.22 -19.56 4.06
CA LEU A 272 -10.44 -19.63 3.26
C LEU A 272 -11.43 -18.53 3.63
N ALA A 273 -11.65 -18.29 4.93
CA ALA A 273 -12.53 -17.23 5.40
C ALA A 273 -12.01 -15.84 5.04
N ALA A 274 -10.69 -15.62 5.09
CA ALA A 274 -10.05 -14.37 4.67
C ALA A 274 -10.25 -14.12 3.18
N ILE A 275 -9.93 -15.10 2.32
CA ILE A 275 -10.13 -14.98 0.87
C ILE A 275 -11.61 -14.75 0.55
N ALA A 276 -12.51 -15.50 1.17
CA ALA A 276 -13.95 -15.34 0.97
C ALA A 276 -14.47 -13.95 1.36
N GLN A 277 -13.87 -13.29 2.37
CA GLN A 277 -14.23 -11.92 2.74
C GLN A 277 -13.67 -10.90 1.75
N ILE A 278 -12.42 -11.07 1.30
CA ILE A 278 -11.78 -10.17 0.34
C ILE A 278 -12.54 -10.17 -1.00
N VAL A 279 -12.86 -11.36 -1.52
CA VAL A 279 -13.52 -11.50 -2.83
C VAL A 279 -14.98 -11.05 -2.81
N ARG A 280 -15.57 -10.81 -1.62
CA ARG A 280 -16.92 -10.24 -1.48
C ARG A 280 -17.01 -8.76 -1.79
N ASP A 281 -15.88 -8.04 -1.91
CA ASP A 281 -15.89 -6.66 -2.42
C ASP A 281 -16.54 -6.64 -3.82
N PRO A 282 -17.63 -5.87 -4.04
CA PRO A 282 -18.28 -5.77 -5.34
C PRO A 282 -17.36 -5.30 -6.47
N HIS A 283 -16.25 -4.63 -6.14
CA HIS A 283 -15.25 -4.13 -7.10
C HIS A 283 -14.04 -5.05 -7.23
N PHE A 284 -14.02 -6.21 -6.56
CA PHE A 284 -12.89 -7.13 -6.58
C PHE A 284 -12.51 -7.52 -8.01
N GLU A 285 -13.47 -7.96 -8.82
CA GLU A 285 -13.24 -8.45 -10.18
C GLU A 285 -12.67 -7.35 -11.08
N THR A 286 -13.22 -6.14 -10.97
CA THR A 286 -12.74 -4.97 -11.72
C THR A 286 -11.31 -4.60 -11.33
N LYS A 287 -11.00 -4.58 -10.01
CA LYS A 287 -9.64 -4.32 -9.51
C LYS A 287 -8.66 -5.40 -9.98
N TRP A 288 -9.05 -6.67 -9.85
CA TRP A 288 -8.25 -7.84 -10.23
C TRP A 288 -7.93 -7.85 -11.74
N ALA A 289 -8.90 -7.53 -12.59
CA ALA A 289 -8.70 -7.43 -14.03
C ALA A 289 -7.84 -6.23 -14.44
N ALA A 290 -7.96 -5.10 -13.72
CA ALA A 290 -7.24 -3.85 -13.99
C ALA A 290 -5.80 -3.83 -13.46
N ALA A 291 -5.41 -4.76 -12.56
CA ALA A 291 -4.05 -4.86 -12.05
C ALA A 291 -3.04 -5.04 -13.19
N ARG A 292 -1.90 -4.33 -13.12
CA ARG A 292 -0.91 -4.27 -14.21
C ARG A 292 0.30 -5.15 -13.93
N THR A 293 0.61 -5.33 -12.65
CA THR A 293 1.77 -6.06 -12.16
C THR A 293 1.34 -7.18 -11.22
N LYS A 294 2.27 -8.09 -10.89
CA LYS A 294 2.03 -9.15 -9.91
C LYS A 294 1.91 -8.57 -8.49
N GLU A 295 2.63 -7.49 -8.22
CA GLU A 295 2.63 -6.74 -6.98
C GLU A 295 1.24 -6.16 -6.72
N ALA A 296 0.62 -5.55 -7.74
CA ALA A 296 -0.74 -5.05 -7.63
C ALA A 296 -1.78 -6.14 -7.35
N LEU A 297 -1.57 -7.37 -7.88
CA LEU A 297 -2.42 -8.51 -7.53
C LEU A 297 -2.28 -8.89 -6.05
N ARG A 298 -1.06 -8.81 -5.47
CA ARG A 298 -0.85 -9.01 -4.03
C ARG A 298 -1.51 -7.89 -3.23
N ASP A 299 -1.33 -6.65 -3.64
CA ASP A 299 -1.83 -5.47 -2.91
C ASP A 299 -3.36 -5.47 -2.81
N ILE A 300 -4.06 -5.92 -3.86
CA ILE A 300 -5.53 -6.11 -3.82
C ILE A 300 -5.95 -7.05 -2.68
N ILE A 301 -5.16 -8.09 -2.40
CA ILE A 301 -5.45 -9.07 -1.34
C ILE A 301 -5.05 -8.50 0.02
N LEU A 302 -3.88 -7.86 0.12
CA LEU A 302 -3.38 -7.28 1.37
C LEU A 302 -4.28 -6.14 1.87
N LEU A 303 -4.79 -5.32 0.96
CA LEU A 303 -5.71 -4.21 1.26
C LEU A 303 -7.18 -4.64 1.31
N GLY A 304 -7.49 -5.90 0.99
CA GLY A 304 -8.86 -6.39 1.02
C GLY A 304 -9.47 -6.29 2.42
N GLU A 305 -10.75 -5.94 2.47
CA GLU A 305 -11.49 -5.92 3.74
C GLU A 305 -11.69 -7.35 4.24
N ARG A 306 -11.13 -7.64 5.41
CA ARG A 306 -11.31 -8.92 6.11
C ARG A 306 -11.15 -8.73 7.60
N ARG A 307 -11.70 -9.67 8.37
CA ARG A 307 -11.37 -9.83 9.78
C ARG A 307 -9.92 -10.25 9.89
N ARG A 308 -9.12 -9.38 10.51
CA ARG A 308 -7.74 -9.67 10.90
C ARG A 308 -7.78 -10.04 12.37
N SER A 309 -7.18 -11.18 12.71
CA SER A 309 -6.97 -11.48 14.12
C SER A 309 -5.71 -10.74 14.54
N PRO A 310 -5.78 -9.74 15.44
CA PRO A 310 -4.57 -9.13 15.97
C PRO A 310 -3.73 -10.27 16.54
N GLY A 311 -2.47 -10.37 16.08
CA GLY A 311 -1.62 -11.53 16.24
C GLY A 311 -1.81 -12.20 17.60
N GLY A 312 -2.08 -13.51 17.57
CA GLY A 312 -2.08 -14.32 18.77
C GLY A 312 -0.74 -14.18 19.46
N LYS A 313 -0.66 -13.34 20.49
CA LYS A 313 0.11 -13.72 21.66
C LYS A 313 -0.50 -15.04 22.10
N SER A 314 0.34 -16.08 22.13
CA SER A 314 0.04 -17.38 22.73
C SER A 314 -0.87 -17.20 23.93
N SER A 315 -2.15 -17.52 23.76
CA SER A 315 -3.16 -17.48 24.81
C SER A 315 -3.02 -18.79 25.57
N SER A 316 -2.06 -18.82 26.49
CA SER A 316 -2.00 -19.74 27.63
C SER A 316 -3.10 -19.41 28.65
N LEU A 317 -4.35 -19.34 28.22
CA LEU A 317 -5.52 -19.16 29.07
C LEU A 317 -6.39 -20.42 28.98
N PHE A 318 -5.80 -21.53 29.40
CA PHE A 318 -6.48 -22.68 29.99
C PHE A 318 -5.55 -23.29 31.03
N THR A 319 -5.47 -22.62 32.18
CA THR A 319 -5.14 -23.18 33.50
C THR A 319 -5.97 -22.44 34.53
#